data_AF-A0A7V8Z7A1-F1
#
_entry.id   AF-A0A7V8Z7A1-F1
#
_cell.length_a   1.000
_cell.length_b   1.000
_cell.length_c   1.000
_cell.angle_alpha   90.00
_cell.angle_beta   90.00
_cell.angle_gamma   90.00
#
_symmetry.space_group_name_H-M   'P 1'
#
loop_
_entity.id
_entity.type
_entity.pdbx_description
1 polymer ?
#
loop_
_entity_poly.entity_id
_entity_poly.type
_entity_poly.pdbx_seq_one_letter_code
_entity_poly.pdbx_strand_id
1 'polypeptide(L)'
;MNTINLQEILRERVHAIALEKFNIKLDAVAAEVPPRTELGDLAFPIAFELAKRIKAERGEKLPPRQIAEELRVALESTEGVERVEVAGAGYLNVFYNRARFLARLFDSLQTVGDSTEAEISTNNASASDKIIVEHTNINPNKAAHIGHLHNAVLGDTFVR
;
A
#
# COMPACT_ATOMS: atom_id res chain seq x y z
N MET A 1 -10.63 7.71 -6.21
CA MET A 1 -9.79 7.25 -5.09
C MET A 1 -9.90 5.74 -5.00
N ASN A 2 -8.92 5.01 -5.56
CA ASN A 2 -8.82 3.55 -5.49
C ASN A 2 -8.09 3.12 -4.20
N THR A 3 -8.07 1.83 -3.84
CA THR A 3 -7.47 1.32 -2.58
C THR A 3 -5.99 1.67 -2.48
N ILE A 4 -5.26 1.56 -3.60
CA ILE A 4 -3.83 1.92 -3.70
C ILE A 4 -3.62 3.40 -3.34
N ASN A 5 -4.49 4.29 -3.83
CA ASN A 5 -4.40 5.71 -3.54
C ASN A 5 -4.71 6.01 -2.06
N LEU A 6 -5.68 5.33 -1.46
CA LEU A 6 -5.96 5.47 -0.02
C LEU A 6 -4.79 4.95 0.85
N GLN A 7 -4.15 3.85 0.48
CA GLN A 7 -2.98 3.35 1.19
C GLN A 7 -1.83 4.37 1.18
N GLU A 8 -1.55 5.00 0.04
CA GLU A 8 -0.52 6.04 -0.05
C GLU A 8 -0.91 7.30 0.74
N ILE A 9 -2.15 7.76 0.67
CA ILE A 9 -2.63 8.88 1.52
C ILE A 9 -2.42 8.57 3.00
N LEU A 10 -2.73 7.35 3.45
CA LEU A 10 -2.54 6.94 4.84
C LEU A 10 -1.05 6.90 5.21
N ARG A 11 -0.17 6.42 4.32
CA ARG A 11 1.29 6.44 4.51
C ARG A 11 1.82 7.86 4.65
N GLU A 12 1.42 8.76 3.75
CA GLU A 12 1.78 10.18 3.81
C GLU A 12 1.29 10.82 5.11
N ARG A 13 0.07 10.48 5.54
CA ARG A 13 -0.49 10.98 6.80
C ARG A 13 0.33 10.52 8.01
N VAL A 14 0.74 9.25 8.05
CA VAL A 14 1.65 8.73 9.09
C VAL A 14 3.00 9.47 9.06
N HIS A 15 3.59 9.69 7.88
CA HIS A 15 4.83 10.46 7.75
C HIS A 15 4.68 11.89 8.31
N ALA A 16 3.60 12.58 7.95
CA ALA A 16 3.35 13.94 8.41
C ALA A 16 3.25 14.01 9.94
N ILE A 17 2.49 13.10 10.56
CA ILE A 17 2.31 13.10 12.02
C ILE A 17 3.61 12.71 12.74
N ALA A 18 4.37 11.76 12.19
CA ALA A 18 5.68 11.38 12.73
C ALA A 18 6.62 12.59 12.82
N LEU A 19 6.62 13.43 11.80
CA LEU A 19 7.40 14.65 11.77
C LEU A 19 6.83 15.74 12.68
N GLU A 20 5.53 16.05 12.58
CA GLU A 20 4.89 17.15 13.32
C GLU A 20 4.89 16.94 14.84
N LYS A 21 4.55 15.72 15.30
CA LYS A 21 4.38 15.45 16.74
C LYS A 21 5.64 14.91 17.40
N PHE A 22 6.33 14.00 16.72
CA PHE A 22 7.46 13.29 17.31
C PHE A 22 8.80 13.87 16.89
N ASN A 23 8.82 14.75 15.87
CA ASN A 23 10.03 15.28 15.24
C ASN A 23 10.94 14.18 14.68
N ILE A 24 10.33 13.11 14.16
CA ILE A 24 11.04 11.97 13.60
C ILE A 24 10.76 11.87 12.12
N LYS A 25 11.84 11.91 11.33
CA LYS A 25 11.77 11.64 9.91
C LYS A 25 11.78 10.12 9.69
N LEU A 26 10.71 9.61 9.12
CA LEU A 26 10.64 8.23 8.63
C LEU A 26 11.13 8.20 7.18
N ASP A 27 11.78 7.11 6.79
CA ASP A 27 12.24 6.89 5.41
C ASP A 27 11.19 6.14 4.59
N ALA A 28 10.52 5.18 5.23
CA ALA A 28 9.41 4.43 4.68
C ALA A 28 8.42 4.07 5.79
N VAL A 29 7.14 3.99 5.45
CA VAL A 29 6.08 3.51 6.34
C VAL A 29 5.62 2.13 5.86
N ALA A 30 5.99 1.11 6.62
CA ALA A 30 5.51 -0.25 6.36
C ALA A 30 3.99 -0.33 6.54
N ALA A 31 3.31 -0.91 5.56
CA ALA A 31 1.89 -1.22 5.62
C ALA A 31 1.70 -2.69 5.27
N GLU A 32 0.91 -3.39 6.07
CA GLU A 32 0.73 -4.84 5.98
C GLU A 32 -0.76 -5.18 5.79
N VAL A 33 -1.03 -6.29 5.11
CA VAL A 33 -2.38 -6.86 5.08
C VAL A 33 -2.54 -7.74 6.32
N PRO A 34 -3.53 -7.48 7.19
CA PRO A 34 -3.74 -8.30 8.37
C PRO A 34 -4.02 -9.77 8.02
N PRO A 35 -3.62 -10.73 8.87
CA PRO A 35 -3.79 -12.16 8.59
C PRO A 35 -5.26 -12.61 8.60
N ARG A 36 -6.15 -11.79 9.16
CA ARG A 36 -7.59 -12.04 9.18
C ARG A 36 -8.37 -10.75 8.96
N THR A 37 -9.50 -10.86 8.30
CA THR A 37 -10.36 -9.73 7.94
C THR A 37 -10.99 -9.02 9.13
N GLU A 38 -11.10 -9.67 10.29
CA GLU A 38 -11.61 -9.03 11.52
C GLU A 38 -10.59 -8.04 12.09
N LEU A 39 -9.32 -8.15 11.69
CA LEU A 39 -8.23 -7.28 12.14
C LEU A 39 -8.04 -6.07 11.20
N GLY A 40 -8.94 -5.83 10.26
CA GLY A 40 -8.91 -4.68 9.37
C GLY A 40 -8.50 -5.01 7.94
N ASP A 41 -8.47 -3.97 7.12
CA ASP A 41 -8.10 -4.04 5.69
C ASP A 41 -6.62 -3.66 5.48
N LEU A 42 -6.03 -2.93 6.43
CA LEU A 42 -4.63 -2.52 6.44
C LEU A 42 -4.12 -2.42 7.89
N ALA A 43 -2.87 -2.76 8.14
CA ALA A 43 -2.23 -2.57 9.44
C ALA A 43 -0.91 -1.78 9.32
N PHE A 44 -0.66 -0.89 10.27
CA PHE A 44 0.61 -0.20 10.44
C PHE A 44 1.29 -0.64 11.75
N PRO A 45 2.46 -1.32 11.69
CA PRO A 45 3.29 -1.61 12.86
C PRO A 45 4.16 -0.40 13.29
N ILE A 46 3.95 0.77 12.70
CA ILE A 46 4.87 1.92 12.78
C ILE A 46 5.11 2.43 14.20
N ALA A 47 4.16 2.25 15.12
CA ALA A 47 4.29 2.73 16.48
C ALA A 47 5.48 2.09 17.23
N PHE A 48 5.85 0.84 16.89
CA PHE A 48 7.02 0.18 17.47
C PHE A 48 8.33 0.79 17.00
N GLU A 49 8.40 1.17 15.73
CA GLU A 49 9.58 1.84 15.16
C GLU A 49 9.72 3.24 15.76
N LEU A 50 8.63 4.01 15.80
CA LEU A 50 8.61 5.34 16.40
C LEU A 50 9.02 5.30 17.87
N ALA A 51 8.52 4.35 18.67
CA ALA A 51 8.94 4.22 20.06
C ALA A 51 10.46 4.02 20.22
N LYS A 52 11.07 3.23 19.33
CA LYS A 52 12.53 3.01 19.33
C LYS A 52 13.28 4.28 18.92
N ARG A 53 12.84 4.95 17.85
CA ARG A 53 13.49 6.18 17.36
C ARG A 53 13.34 7.34 18.36
N ILE A 54 12.16 7.54 18.97
CA ILE A 54 11.95 8.56 20.02
C ILE A 54 12.92 8.34 21.18
N LYS A 55 13.07 7.09 21.64
CA LYS A 55 14.02 6.78 22.70
C LYS A 55 15.47 7.05 22.29
N ALA A 56 15.85 6.72 21.06
CA ALA A 56 17.21 6.90 20.57
C ALA A 56 17.57 8.39 20.38
N GLU A 57 16.65 9.19 19.84
CA GLU A 57 16.90 10.57 19.45
C GLU A 57 16.58 11.59 20.55
N ARG A 58 15.54 11.32 21.36
CA ARG A 58 15.06 12.24 22.42
C ARG A 58 15.34 11.75 23.84
N GLY A 59 15.78 10.49 24.01
CA GLY A 59 15.97 9.88 25.33
C GLY A 59 14.68 9.56 26.09
N GLU A 60 13.52 9.82 25.48
CA GLU A 60 12.20 9.66 26.09
C GLU A 60 11.63 8.27 25.79
N LYS A 61 11.08 7.58 26.80
CA LYS A 61 10.46 6.27 26.61
C LYS A 61 8.94 6.41 26.50
N LEU A 62 8.44 6.48 25.27
CA LEU A 62 7.01 6.37 24.99
C LEU A 62 6.59 4.90 24.72
N PRO A 63 5.54 4.40 25.38
CA PRO A 63 4.91 3.13 25.01
C PRO A 63 4.37 3.18 23.57
N PRO A 64 4.62 2.15 22.73
CA PRO A 64 4.11 2.12 21.35
C PRO A 64 2.59 2.25 21.28
N ARG A 65 1.84 1.72 22.25
CA ARG A 65 0.39 1.85 22.31
C ARG A 65 -0.09 3.30 22.43
N GLN A 66 0.66 4.17 23.13
CA GLN A 66 0.34 5.59 23.23
C GLN A 66 0.58 6.30 21.90
N ILE A 67 1.71 6.01 21.25
CA ILE A 67 2.02 6.54 19.91
C ILE A 67 0.95 6.11 18.90
N ALA A 68 0.53 4.84 18.96
CA ALA A 68 -0.54 4.32 18.13
C ALA A 68 -1.85 5.09 18.36
N GLU A 69 -2.25 5.31 19.61
CA GLU A 69 -3.48 6.08 19.91
C GLU A 69 -3.43 7.51 19.35
N GLU A 70 -2.26 8.16 19.39
CA GLU A 70 -2.08 9.48 18.79
C GLU A 70 -2.19 9.48 17.27
N LEU A 71 -1.66 8.45 16.61
CA LEU A 71 -1.78 8.27 15.17
C LEU A 71 -3.21 7.91 14.76
N ARG A 72 -3.91 7.11 15.57
CA ARG A 72 -5.29 6.64 15.34
C ARG A 72 -6.22 7.81 15.01
N VAL A 73 -6.21 8.84 15.85
CA VAL A 73 -7.09 10.02 15.72
C VAL A 73 -6.95 10.69 14.35
N ALA A 74 -5.72 10.84 13.87
CA ALA A 74 -5.47 11.49 12.59
C ALA A 74 -5.77 10.56 11.40
N LEU A 75 -5.56 9.26 11.53
CA LEU A 75 -5.90 8.28 10.49
C LEU A 75 -7.42 8.12 10.35
N GLU A 76 -8.18 8.11 11.45
CA GLU A 76 -9.66 8.05 11.44
C GLU A 76 -10.29 9.25 10.73
N SER A 77 -9.65 10.41 10.77
CA SER A 77 -10.12 11.60 10.04
C SER A 77 -9.95 11.51 8.52
N THR A 78 -9.27 10.48 8.02
CA THR A 78 -8.97 10.33 6.60
C THR A 78 -10.21 9.85 5.85
N GLU A 79 -10.51 10.51 4.74
CA GLU A 79 -11.64 10.15 3.90
C GLU A 79 -11.53 8.70 3.39
N GLY A 80 -12.57 7.89 3.61
CA GLY A 80 -12.57 6.48 3.19
C GLY A 80 -12.12 5.51 4.27
N VAL A 81 -11.64 6.00 5.42
CA VAL A 81 -11.50 5.20 6.65
C VAL A 81 -12.84 5.21 7.39
N GLU A 82 -13.26 4.05 7.87
CA GLU A 82 -14.43 3.90 8.74
C GLU A 82 -14.03 4.02 10.22
N ARG A 83 -12.96 3.33 10.60
CA ARG A 83 -12.42 3.33 11.97
C ARG A 83 -11.00 2.79 11.98
N VAL A 84 -10.26 3.09 13.05
CA VAL A 84 -8.93 2.54 13.28
C VAL A 84 -8.87 1.97 14.69
N GLU A 85 -8.35 0.76 14.85
CA GLU A 85 -8.17 0.12 16.15
C GLU A 85 -6.70 -0.04 16.50
N VAL A 86 -6.38 0.24 17.77
CA VAL A 86 -5.05 -0.06 18.32
C VAL A 86 -5.05 -1.46 18.92
N ALA A 87 -4.42 -2.40 18.21
CA ALA A 87 -4.31 -3.78 18.62
C ALA A 87 -2.99 -4.07 19.37
N GLY A 88 -3.09 -4.95 20.37
CA GLY A 88 -1.94 -5.41 21.15
C GLY A 88 -1.13 -4.26 21.75
N ALA A 89 0.18 -4.27 21.48
CA ALA A 89 1.11 -3.30 22.02
C ALA A 89 1.27 -2.02 21.18
N GLY A 90 0.64 -1.92 19.99
CA GLY A 90 0.78 -0.74 19.12
C GLY A 90 0.54 -0.94 17.63
N TYR A 91 -0.14 -2.01 17.20
CA TYR A 91 -0.55 -2.14 15.81
C TYR A 91 -1.75 -1.23 15.54
N LEU A 92 -1.73 -0.52 14.42
CA LEU A 92 -2.83 0.33 13.95
C LEU A 92 -3.58 -0.39 12.84
N ASN A 93 -4.72 -0.98 13.18
CA ASN A 93 -5.58 -1.71 12.27
C ASN A 93 -6.62 -0.76 11.67
N VAL A 94 -6.54 -0.51 10.38
CA VAL A 94 -7.43 0.39 9.65
C VAL A 94 -8.54 -0.41 8.99
N PHE A 95 -9.78 0.03 9.19
CA PHE A 95 -10.96 -0.49 8.54
C PHE A 95 -11.46 0.55 7.55
N TYR A 96 -11.59 0.18 6.29
CA TYR A 96 -12.09 1.08 5.25
C TYR A 96 -13.61 1.16 5.29
N ASN A 97 -14.15 2.29 4.85
CA ASN A 97 -15.56 2.42 4.58
C ASN A 97 -15.90 1.66 3.28
N ARG A 98 -16.15 0.35 3.43
CA ARG A 98 -16.35 -0.58 2.31
C ARG A 98 -17.55 -0.18 1.43
N ALA A 99 -18.63 0.32 2.04
CA ALA A 99 -19.82 0.76 1.31
C ALA A 99 -19.50 1.94 0.37
N ARG A 100 -18.80 2.95 0.88
CA ARG A 100 -18.35 4.10 0.08
C ARG A 100 -17.36 3.69 -1.00
N PHE A 101 -16.49 2.73 -0.67
CA PHE A 101 -15.52 2.18 -1.60
C PHE A 101 -16.20 1.47 -2.78
N LEU A 102 -17.16 0.60 -2.49
CA LEU A 102 -17.97 -0.10 -3.50
C LEU A 102 -18.78 0.86 -4.35
N ALA A 103 -19.44 1.86 -3.74
CA ALA A 103 -20.21 2.86 -4.48
C ALA A 103 -19.33 3.59 -5.51
N ARG A 104 -18.15 4.06 -5.09
CA ARG A 104 -17.17 4.70 -5.99
C ARG A 104 -16.67 3.78 -7.10
N LEU A 105 -16.47 2.50 -6.79
CA LEU A 105 -16.08 1.51 -7.78
C LEU A 105 -17.17 1.38 -8.86
N PHE A 106 -18.43 1.26 -8.46
CA PHE A 106 -19.55 1.20 -9.41
C PHE A 106 -19.67 2.48 -10.25
N ASP A 107 -19.55 3.66 -9.63
CA ASP A 107 -19.54 4.94 -10.36
C ASP A 107 -18.42 4.96 -11.41
N SER A 108 -17.21 4.54 -11.03
CA SER A 108 -16.07 4.52 -11.95
C SER A 108 -16.25 3.55 -13.12
N LEU A 109 -16.89 2.39 -12.88
CA LEU A 109 -17.16 1.42 -13.93
C LEU A 109 -18.27 1.89 -14.89
N GLN A 110 -19.27 2.63 -14.39
CA GLN A 110 -20.33 3.20 -15.22
C GLN A 110 -19.83 4.37 -16.08
N THR A 111 -18.86 5.15 -15.59
CA THR A 111 -18.24 6.23 -16.38
C THR A 111 -17.30 5.75 -17.48
N VAL A 112 -16.85 4.49 -17.44
CA VAL A 112 -15.95 3.86 -18.44
C VAL A 112 -16.74 3.10 -19.52
N GLY A 113 -18.04 3.35 -19.66
CA GLY A 113 -18.82 2.87 -20.80
C GLY A 113 -18.21 3.35 -22.12
N ASP A 114 -17.83 2.38 -22.98
CA ASP A 114 -17.33 2.47 -24.36
C ASP A 114 -15.83 2.60 -24.64
N SER A 115 -14.95 2.74 -23.64
CA SER A 115 -13.51 2.62 -23.85
C SER A 115 -13.00 1.28 -23.30
N THR A 116 -12.71 0.33 -24.19
CA THR A 116 -12.10 -0.99 -23.90
C THR A 116 -10.66 -0.93 -23.37
N GLU A 117 -10.24 0.21 -22.87
CA GLU A 117 -9.02 0.44 -22.12
C GLU A 117 -9.50 1.03 -20.80
N ALA A 118 -10.05 0.17 -19.94
CA ALA A 118 -10.28 0.55 -18.56
C ALA A 118 -8.90 0.85 -17.98
N GLU A 119 -8.56 2.14 -17.96
CA GLU A 119 -7.53 2.72 -17.11
C GLU A 119 -7.94 2.41 -15.66
N ILE A 120 -7.77 1.16 -15.24
CA ILE A 120 -7.77 0.74 -13.84
C ILE A 120 -6.47 1.31 -13.29
N SER A 121 -6.44 2.63 -13.16
CA SER A 121 -5.43 3.47 -12.52
C SER A 121 -4.11 2.71 -12.34
N THR A 122 -3.45 2.39 -13.45
CA THR A 122 -2.03 2.11 -13.39
C THR A 122 -1.48 3.38 -12.79
N ASN A 123 -0.84 3.27 -11.64
CA ASN A 123 -0.04 4.36 -11.10
C ASN A 123 0.63 5.04 -12.30
N ASN A 124 0.62 6.37 -12.33
CA ASN A 124 1.53 7.14 -13.15
C ASN A 124 2.96 6.79 -12.68
N ALA A 125 3.39 5.53 -12.90
CA ALA A 125 4.77 5.15 -13.08
C ALA A 125 5.16 6.05 -14.23
N SER A 126 5.85 7.13 -13.86
CA SER A 126 6.46 8.12 -14.71
C SER A 126 6.50 7.63 -16.15
N ALA A 127 5.59 8.18 -16.96
CA ALA A 127 5.59 7.99 -18.39
C ALA A 127 6.93 8.51 -18.95
N SER A 128 7.98 7.68 -18.92
CA SER A 128 9.29 8.01 -19.49
C SER A 128 10.31 6.87 -19.58
N ASP A 129 10.17 5.77 -18.83
CA ASP A 129 11.25 4.79 -18.80
C ASP A 129 11.05 3.70 -19.85
N LYS A 130 11.98 3.61 -20.80
CA LYS A 130 12.04 2.51 -21.78
C LYS A 130 12.38 1.21 -21.06
N ILE A 131 11.37 0.37 -20.85
CA ILE A 131 11.55 -0.98 -20.28
C ILE A 131 11.80 -1.97 -21.43
N ILE A 132 12.88 -2.75 -21.34
CA ILE A 132 13.19 -3.85 -22.25
C ILE A 132 12.93 -5.16 -21.53
N VAL A 133 12.03 -5.98 -22.07
CA VAL A 133 11.77 -7.34 -21.59
C VAL A 133 12.30 -8.32 -22.62
N GLU A 134 13.41 -8.99 -22.31
CA GLU A 134 13.98 -10.07 -23.13
C GLU A 134 13.51 -11.42 -22.59
N HIS A 135 12.92 -12.25 -23.45
CA HIS A 135 12.44 -13.57 -23.03
C HIS A 135 12.44 -14.60 -24.17
N THR A 136 12.23 -15.86 -23.83
CA THR A 136 12.21 -17.03 -24.74
C THR A 136 13.58 -17.44 -25.29
N ASN A 137 14.33 -16.53 -25.94
CA ASN A 137 15.68 -16.70 -26.52
C ASN A 137 16.11 -18.15 -26.80
N ILE A 138 15.36 -18.83 -27.68
CA ILE A 138 15.64 -20.21 -28.06
C ILE A 138 16.76 -20.21 -29.11
N ASN A 139 17.82 -20.98 -28.88
CA ASN A 139 18.86 -21.16 -29.89
C ASN A 139 18.26 -21.74 -31.19
N PRO A 140 18.64 -21.23 -32.38
CA PRO A 140 18.03 -21.60 -33.65
C PRO A 140 18.35 -23.04 -34.11
N ASN A 141 19.20 -23.76 -33.38
CA ASN A 141 19.61 -25.13 -33.67
C ASN A 141 18.88 -26.19 -32.80
N LYS A 142 17.89 -25.80 -32.00
CA LYS A 142 17.10 -26.73 -31.17
C LYS A 142 15.60 -26.45 -31.25
N ALA A 143 14.81 -27.51 -31.14
CA ALA A 143 13.36 -27.39 -31.02
C ALA A 143 12.96 -26.80 -29.66
N ALA A 144 11.81 -26.13 -29.63
CA ALA A 144 11.19 -25.66 -28.40
C ALA A 144 10.79 -26.85 -27.51
N HIS A 145 10.76 -26.61 -26.19
CA HIS A 145 10.39 -27.61 -25.18
C HIS A 145 9.74 -26.90 -23.99
N ILE A 146 9.23 -27.65 -23.01
CA ILE A 146 8.42 -27.10 -21.92
C ILE A 146 9.12 -25.98 -21.13
N GLY A 147 10.43 -26.09 -20.89
CA GLY A 147 11.21 -25.00 -20.28
C GLY A 147 11.18 -23.67 -21.07
N HIS A 148 11.14 -23.72 -22.40
CA HIS A 148 11.02 -22.52 -23.23
C HIS A 148 9.61 -21.93 -23.19
N LEU A 149 8.58 -22.79 -23.08
CA LEU A 149 7.19 -22.34 -22.92
C LEU A 149 7.03 -21.52 -21.64
N HIS A 150 7.64 -21.96 -20.53
CA HIS A 150 7.60 -21.22 -19.27
C HIS A 150 8.20 -19.80 -19.42
N ASN A 151 9.38 -19.70 -20.05
CA ASN A 151 10.01 -18.39 -20.30
C ASN A 151 9.18 -17.53 -21.26
N ALA A 152 8.56 -18.13 -22.28
CA ALA A 152 7.71 -17.41 -23.22
C ALA A 152 6.45 -16.84 -22.54
N VAL A 153 5.77 -17.67 -21.74
CA VAL A 153 4.56 -17.25 -21.01
C VAL A 153 4.87 -16.18 -19.98
N LEU A 154 5.94 -16.37 -19.17
CA LEU A 154 6.32 -15.37 -18.18
C LEU A 154 6.69 -14.05 -18.84
N GLY A 155 7.55 -14.08 -19.86
CA GLY A 155 7.99 -12.87 -20.53
C GLY A 155 6.86 -12.12 -21.23
N ASP A 156 5.98 -12.82 -21.95
CA ASP A 156 4.81 -12.19 -22.59
C ASP A 156 3.83 -11.63 -21.55
N THR A 157 3.70 -12.26 -20.37
CA THR A 157 2.89 -11.74 -19.26
C THR A 157 3.48 -10.45 -18.67
N PHE A 158 4.80 -10.28 -18.65
CA PHE A 158 5.46 -9.04 -18.19
C PHE A 158 5.38 -7.89 -19.22
N VAL A 159 5.21 -8.18 -20.51
CA VAL A 159 5.09 -7.18 -21.58
C VAL A 159 3.71 -6.51 -21.61
N ARG A 160 2.67 -7.21 -21.14
CA ARG A 160 1.28 -6.77 -21.15
C ARG A 160 0.92 -6.00 -19.88
#